data_AF-A0A091UGC5-F1
#
_entry.id   AF-A0A091UGC5-F1
#
_cell.length_a   1.000
_cell.length_b   1.000
_cell.length_c   1.000
_cell.angle_alpha   90.00
_cell.angle_beta   90.00
_cell.angle_gamma   90.00
#
_symmetry.space_group_name_H-M   'P 1'
#
loop_
_entity.id
_entity.type
_entity.pdbx_description
1 polymer ?
#
loop_
_entity_poly.entity_id
_entity_poly.type
_entity_poly.pdbx_seq_one_letter_code
_entity_poly.pdbx_strand_id
1 'polypeptide(L)'
;SLSPQILLEYDITMVQEVRDADLSAVKRLMAQLNSASPHPYNFLVSVPLGRTSYKEQYLFIYRSDLVSVLGSYYYDDGCEPCGTDTFSREPFIVKFSSPTTQVKEFVIVPLHAEPSSAAEEIDALYNVYTDVVNKWATN
;
A
#
# COMPACT_ATOMS: atom_id res chain seq x y z
N SER A 1 6.37 -2.06 -17.87
CA SER A 1 5.39 -0.95 -17.84
C SER A 1 4.06 -1.52 -17.40
N LEU A 2 3.48 -1.03 -16.31
CA LEU A 2 2.13 -1.41 -15.91
C LEU A 2 1.13 -0.96 -17.00
N SER A 3 0.22 -1.84 -17.40
CA SER A 3 -0.79 -1.53 -18.42
C SER A 3 -2.01 -0.88 -17.73
N PRO A 4 -2.45 0.32 -18.16
CA PRO A 4 -3.65 0.94 -17.62
C PRO A 4 -4.89 0.05 -17.74
N GLN A 5 -4.97 -0.77 -18.79
CA GLN A 5 -6.10 -1.66 -19.04
C GLN A 5 -6.36 -2.63 -17.89
N ILE A 6 -5.31 -3.18 -17.29
CA ILE A 6 -5.43 -4.10 -16.14
C ILE A 6 -6.01 -3.35 -14.94
N LEU A 7 -5.53 -2.13 -14.66
CA LEU A 7 -5.98 -1.34 -13.52
C LEU A 7 -7.43 -0.89 -13.64
N LEU A 8 -7.96 -0.74 -14.85
CA LEU A 8 -9.34 -0.33 -15.08
C LEU A 8 -10.36 -1.33 -14.54
N GLU A 9 -9.96 -2.58 -14.29
CA GLU A 9 -10.84 -3.66 -13.82
C GLU A 9 -11.08 -3.63 -12.30
N TYR A 10 -10.32 -2.83 -11.55
CA TYR A 10 -10.32 -2.86 -10.08
C TYR A 10 -10.78 -1.53 -9.47
N ASP A 11 -11.50 -1.61 -8.35
CA ASP A 11 -11.88 -0.44 -7.56
C ASP A 11 -10.73 0.06 -6.66
N ILE A 12 -9.90 -0.87 -6.18
CA ILE A 12 -8.64 -0.62 -5.46
C ILE A 12 -7.58 -1.57 -6.01
N THR A 13 -6.41 -1.04 -6.34
CA THR A 13 -5.22 -1.82 -6.68
C THR A 13 -4.05 -1.42 -5.80
N MET A 14 -3.31 -2.42 -5.30
CA MET A 14 -2.03 -2.23 -4.64
C MET A 14 -0.92 -2.67 -5.59
N VAL A 15 -0.02 -1.76 -5.93
CA VAL A 15 1.11 -1.97 -6.84
C VAL A 15 2.40 -1.97 -6.02
N GLN A 16 3.21 -3.01 -6.23
CA GLN A 16 4.50 -3.24 -5.57
C GLN A 16 5.65 -2.96 -6.57
N GLU A 17 6.89 -2.98 -6.08
CA GLU A 17 8.09 -2.71 -6.88
C GLU A 17 8.08 -1.33 -7.60
N VAL A 18 7.36 -0.35 -7.05
CA VAL A 18 7.35 0.99 -7.65
C VAL A 18 8.67 1.68 -7.33
N ARG A 19 9.42 2.04 -8.38
CA ARG A 19 10.71 2.73 -8.27
C ARG A 19 10.63 4.06 -9.01
N ASP A 20 9.98 5.04 -8.38
CA ASP A 20 9.62 6.31 -9.02
C ASP A 20 9.73 7.48 -8.03
N ALA A 21 10.97 7.79 -7.63
CA ALA A 21 11.24 8.74 -6.54
C ALA A 21 10.66 10.15 -6.75
N ASP A 22 10.44 10.59 -8.00
CA ASP A 22 9.84 11.90 -8.34
C ASP A 22 8.34 11.83 -8.71
N LEU A 23 7.77 10.62 -8.63
CA LEU A 23 6.39 10.28 -8.99
C LEU A 23 6.03 10.59 -10.45
N SER A 24 7.00 10.74 -11.35
CA SER A 24 6.75 11.09 -12.75
C SER A 24 6.04 9.96 -13.51
N ALA A 25 6.41 8.70 -13.26
CA ALA A 25 5.74 7.55 -13.85
C ALA A 25 4.33 7.35 -13.27
N VAL A 26 4.16 7.52 -11.96
CA VAL A 26 2.86 7.44 -11.28
C VAL A 26 1.91 8.52 -11.84
N LYS A 27 2.36 9.78 -11.94
CA LYS A 27 1.54 10.86 -12.51
C LYS A 27 1.12 10.58 -13.95
N ARG A 28 2.04 10.05 -14.77
CA ARG A 28 1.73 9.66 -16.15
C ARG A 28 0.68 8.54 -16.21
N LEU A 29 0.81 7.53 -15.35
CA LEU A 29 -0.16 6.44 -15.24
C LEU A 29 -1.54 6.95 -14.83
N MET A 30 -1.61 7.82 -13.82
CA MET A 30 -2.87 8.40 -13.36
C MET A 30 -3.55 9.27 -14.42
N ALA A 31 -2.77 10.02 -15.22
CA ALA A 31 -3.31 10.76 -16.34
C ALA A 31 -3.92 9.82 -17.41
N GLN A 32 -3.24 8.70 -17.71
CA GLN A 32 -3.77 7.69 -18.63
C GLN A 32 -5.06 7.05 -18.10
N LEU A 33 -5.10 6.63 -16.83
CA LEU A 33 -6.28 6.02 -16.22
C LEU A 33 -7.48 6.97 -16.22
N ASN A 34 -7.28 8.20 -15.78
CA ASN A 34 -8.35 9.20 -15.72
C ASN A 34 -8.79 9.70 -17.11
N SER A 35 -7.97 9.51 -18.15
CA SER A 35 -8.39 9.78 -19.53
C SER A 35 -9.19 8.62 -20.15
N ALA A 36 -8.94 7.39 -19.70
CA ALA A 36 -9.51 6.17 -20.28
C ALA A 36 -10.74 5.65 -19.51
N SER A 37 -10.94 6.07 -18.26
CA SER A 37 -12.05 5.64 -17.42
C SER A 37 -13.11 6.72 -17.28
N PRO A 38 -14.40 6.36 -17.22
CA PRO A 38 -15.43 7.28 -16.73
C PRO A 38 -15.36 7.51 -15.20
N HIS A 39 -14.63 6.67 -14.46
CA HIS A 39 -14.48 6.79 -13.01
C HIS A 39 -13.22 7.58 -12.63
N PRO A 40 -13.29 8.48 -11.64
CA PRO A 40 -12.13 9.21 -11.15
C PRO A 40 -11.23 8.33 -10.27
N TYR A 41 -10.02 8.06 -10.74
CA TYR A 41 -8.97 7.41 -9.97
C TYR A 41 -8.13 8.43 -9.20
N ASN A 42 -7.88 8.11 -7.93
CA ASN A 42 -6.89 8.78 -7.10
C ASN A 42 -5.83 7.76 -6.63
N PHE A 43 -4.76 8.24 -6.01
CA PHE A 43 -3.69 7.38 -5.53
C PHE A 43 -3.14 7.83 -4.19
N LEU A 44 -2.49 6.89 -3.50
CA LEU A 44 -1.69 7.12 -2.30
C LEU A 44 -0.42 6.29 -2.42
N VAL A 45 0.74 6.92 -2.20
CA VAL A 45 2.04 6.28 -2.41
C VAL A 45 2.90 6.40 -1.16
N SER A 46 3.64 5.35 -0.85
CA SER A 46 4.58 5.35 0.27
C SER A 46 5.84 6.15 -0.05
N VAL A 47 6.65 6.43 0.98
CA VAL A 47 8.06 6.77 0.77
C VAL A 47 8.82 5.57 0.18
N PRO A 48 10.02 5.76 -0.39
CA PRO A 48 10.88 4.65 -0.79
C PRO A 48 11.37 3.84 0.43
N LEU A 49 11.05 2.55 0.48
CA LEU A 49 11.34 1.59 1.54
C LEU A 49 12.33 0.52 1.05
N GLY A 50 13.13 -0.05 1.95
CA GLY A 50 14.18 -1.01 1.58
C GLY A 50 15.40 -0.89 2.49
N ARG A 51 16.05 -1.97 2.93
CA ARG A 51 17.24 -1.87 3.79
C ARG A 51 18.49 -1.31 3.08
N THR A 52 18.55 -1.43 1.76
CA THR A 52 19.72 -1.06 0.96
C THR A 52 19.47 0.20 0.12
N SER A 53 20.40 0.55 -0.76
CA SER A 53 20.17 1.60 -1.78
C SER A 53 19.08 1.23 -2.77
N TYR A 54 18.72 -0.06 -2.87
CA TYR A 54 17.57 -0.52 -3.62
C TYR A 54 16.30 -0.27 -2.80
N LYS A 55 15.54 0.75 -3.20
CA LYS A 55 14.28 1.17 -2.55
C LYS A 55 13.10 1.01 -3.51
N GLU A 56 11.95 0.66 -2.94
CA GLU A 56 10.67 0.48 -3.63
C GLU A 56 9.55 1.21 -2.87
N GLN A 57 8.44 1.49 -3.54
CA GLN A 57 7.27 2.12 -2.95
C GLN A 57 6.06 1.21 -3.10
N TYR A 58 5.17 1.26 -2.11
CA TYR A 58 3.80 0.76 -2.24
C TYR A 58 2.93 1.88 -2.84
N LEU A 59 2.16 1.53 -3.86
CA LEU A 59 1.24 2.45 -4.52
C LEU A 59 -0.17 1.89 -4.48
N PHE A 60 -1.06 2.57 -3.77
CA PHE A 60 -2.49 2.34 -3.84
C PHE A 60 -3.09 3.23 -4.93
N ILE A 61 -3.85 2.63 -5.83
CA ILE A 61 -4.66 3.32 -6.84
C ILE A 61 -6.11 2.91 -6.59
N TYR A 62 -7.02 3.86 -6.52
CA TYR A 62 -8.41 3.58 -6.17
C TYR A 62 -9.40 4.52 -6.83
N ARG A 63 -10.62 4.04 -7.07
CA ARG A 63 -11.75 4.83 -7.56
C ARG A 63 -12.32 5.69 -6.45
N SER A 64 -12.06 6.98 -6.52
CA SER A 64 -12.39 7.96 -5.47
C SER A 64 -13.88 8.28 -5.33
N ASP A 65 -14.69 7.86 -6.30
CA ASP A 65 -16.16 7.87 -6.24
C ASP A 65 -16.75 6.67 -5.47
N LEU A 66 -15.98 5.61 -5.25
CA LEU A 66 -16.43 4.40 -4.56
C LEU A 66 -15.84 4.23 -3.16
N VAL A 67 -14.59 4.65 -2.95
CA VAL A 67 -13.88 4.51 -1.68
C VAL A 67 -13.09 5.77 -1.34
N SER A 68 -12.83 5.97 -0.05
CA SER A 68 -11.98 7.07 0.43
C SER A 68 -10.95 6.56 1.44
N VAL A 69 -9.76 7.16 1.44
CA VAL A 69 -8.75 6.90 2.47
C VAL A 69 -9.12 7.66 3.74
N LEU A 70 -9.28 6.95 4.85
CA LEU A 70 -9.54 7.52 6.17
C LEU A 70 -8.25 7.83 6.94
N GLY A 71 -7.18 7.10 6.62
CA GLY A 71 -5.87 7.29 7.23
C GLY A 71 -4.87 6.26 6.74
N SER A 72 -3.59 6.56 6.94
CA SER A 72 -2.49 5.65 6.62
C SER A 72 -1.34 5.82 7.60
N TYR A 73 -0.57 4.78 7.81
CA TYR A 73 0.66 4.83 8.60
C TYR A 73 1.61 3.70 8.19
N TYR A 74 2.86 3.79 8.64
CA TYR A 74 3.85 2.73 8.48
C TYR A 74 3.88 1.92 9.76
N TYR A 75 3.91 0.59 9.61
CA TYR A 75 4.27 -0.25 10.75
C TYR A 75 5.73 0.01 11.11
N ASP A 76 5.99 0.23 12.40
CA ASP A 76 7.31 0.45 12.95
C ASP A 76 7.50 -0.61 14.04
N ASP A 77 8.31 -1.62 13.74
CA ASP A 77 8.62 -2.73 14.65
C ASP A 77 9.92 -2.51 15.44
N GLY A 78 10.51 -1.32 15.30
CA GLY A 78 11.64 -0.88 16.10
C GLY A 78 12.73 -0.18 15.30
N CYS A 79 13.93 -0.28 15.84
CA CYS A 79 15.05 0.55 15.41
C CYS A 79 15.83 -0.11 14.26
N GLU A 80 15.75 0.47 13.05
CA GLU A 80 16.57 0.08 11.89
C GLU A 80 18.08 -0.04 12.23
N PRO A 81 18.74 0.94 12.91
CA PRO A 81 20.16 0.83 13.28
C PRO A 81 20.49 -0.27 14.30
N CYS A 82 19.49 -0.76 15.02
CA CYS A 82 19.67 -1.70 16.13
C CYS A 82 19.58 -3.16 15.67
N GLY A 83 19.20 -3.41 14.41
CA GLY A 83 19.10 -4.75 13.82
C GLY A 83 17.91 -5.56 14.32
N THR A 84 16.88 -4.90 14.88
CA THR A 84 15.64 -5.54 15.33
C THR A 84 14.49 -5.38 14.33
N ASP A 85 14.74 -4.69 13.22
CA ASP A 85 13.77 -4.52 12.14
C ASP A 85 13.55 -5.87 11.43
N THR A 86 12.29 -6.28 11.33
CA THR A 86 11.87 -7.55 10.71
C THR A 86 11.67 -7.38 9.22
N PHE A 87 11.14 -6.25 8.77
CA PHE A 87 10.68 -6.07 7.40
C PHE A 87 11.72 -5.37 6.53
N SER A 88 12.09 -5.96 5.39
CA SER A 88 12.91 -5.21 4.42
C SER A 88 12.19 -3.96 3.88
N ARG A 89 10.86 -3.98 3.83
CA ARG A 89 9.99 -2.88 3.39
C ARG A 89 8.79 -2.82 4.33
N GLU A 90 8.82 -1.86 5.23
CA GLU A 90 7.84 -1.65 6.28
C GLU A 90 6.41 -1.58 5.68
N PRO A 91 5.44 -2.37 6.20
CA PRO A 91 4.07 -2.31 5.71
C PRO A 91 3.49 -0.89 5.72
N PHE A 92 3.07 -0.39 4.55
CA PHE A 92 2.37 0.89 4.42
C PHE A 92 0.85 0.66 4.51
N ILE A 93 0.33 0.79 5.72
CA ILE A 93 -1.02 0.39 6.09
C ILE A 93 -2.01 1.50 5.74
N VAL A 94 -3.11 1.15 5.08
CA VAL A 94 -4.13 2.12 4.64
C VAL A 94 -5.52 1.68 5.06
N LYS A 95 -6.24 2.57 5.76
CA LYS A 95 -7.65 2.41 6.12
C LYS A 95 -8.53 3.06 5.06
N PHE A 96 -9.49 2.30 4.54
CA PHE A 96 -10.48 2.75 3.57
C PHE A 96 -11.88 2.79 4.17
N SER A 97 -12.69 3.74 3.71
CA SER A 97 -14.14 3.68 3.80
C SER A 97 -14.71 3.17 2.48
N SER A 98 -15.70 2.29 2.55
CA SER A 98 -16.43 1.72 1.41
C SER A 98 -17.94 1.72 1.70
N PRO A 99 -18.62 2.85 1.49
CA PRO A 99 -20.03 3.00 1.85
C PRO A 99 -20.97 2.07 1.07
N THR A 100 -20.54 1.58 -0.10
CA THR A 100 -21.34 0.74 -1.00
C THR A 100 -21.27 -0.76 -0.69
N THR A 101 -20.32 -1.22 0.13
CA THR A 101 -20.17 -2.64 0.50
C THR A 101 -20.75 -2.92 1.90
N GLN A 102 -20.81 -4.19 2.33
CA GLN A 102 -21.24 -4.50 3.70
C GLN A 102 -20.21 -4.05 4.74
N VAL A 103 -18.92 -4.18 4.43
CA VAL A 103 -17.81 -3.74 5.27
C VAL A 103 -17.54 -2.25 5.01
N LYS A 104 -18.07 -1.40 5.89
CA LYS A 104 -18.03 0.07 5.69
C LYS A 104 -16.65 0.69 5.87
N GLU A 105 -15.80 0.07 6.67
CA GLU A 105 -14.41 0.45 6.86
C GLU A 105 -13.56 -0.80 6.93
N PHE A 106 -12.42 -0.81 6.24
CA PHE A 106 -11.46 -1.90 6.29
C PHE A 106 -10.04 -1.38 6.12
N VAL A 107 -9.07 -2.24 6.41
CA VAL A 107 -7.65 -1.93 6.35
C VAL A 107 -6.98 -2.87 5.37
N ILE A 108 -6.09 -2.34 4.52
CA ILE A 108 -5.20 -3.12 3.69
C ILE A 108 -3.78 -2.95 4.22
N VAL A 109 -3.12 -4.09 4.47
CA VAL A 109 -1.71 -4.19 4.88
C VAL A 109 -0.95 -4.83 3.72
N PRO A 110 -0.17 -4.06 2.94
CA PRO A 110 0.65 -4.61 1.86
C PRO A 110 1.94 -5.22 2.41
N LEU A 111 2.40 -6.31 1.78
CA LEU A 111 3.72 -6.90 2.03
C LEU A 111 4.33 -7.38 0.73
N HIS A 112 5.43 -6.75 0.31
CA HIS A 112 6.36 -7.28 -0.67
C HIS A 112 7.52 -7.94 0.09
N ALA A 113 7.42 -9.22 0.38
CA ALA A 113 8.38 -9.88 1.29
C ALA A 113 9.78 -10.02 0.67
N GLU A 114 10.84 -9.84 1.46
CA GLU A 114 12.20 -10.18 1.00
C GLU A 114 12.34 -11.70 0.85
N PRO A 115 12.71 -12.24 -0.33
CA PRO A 115 12.69 -13.69 -0.55
C PRO A 115 13.53 -14.51 0.44
N SER A 116 14.66 -13.99 0.90
CA SER A 116 15.52 -14.67 1.89
C SER A 116 14.95 -14.67 3.30
N SER A 117 14.01 -13.76 3.59
CA SER A 117 13.45 -13.50 4.93
C SER A 117 11.92 -13.72 4.94
N ALA A 118 11.36 -14.27 3.85
CA ALA A 118 9.92 -14.25 3.60
C ALA A 118 9.10 -14.97 4.69
N ALA A 119 9.60 -16.08 5.22
CA ALA A 119 8.91 -16.80 6.29
C ALA A 119 8.78 -15.95 7.57
N GLU A 120 9.84 -15.22 7.91
CA GLU A 120 9.89 -14.34 9.08
C GLU A 120 8.99 -13.10 8.89
N GLU A 121 9.07 -12.44 7.73
CA GLU A 121 8.21 -11.28 7.43
C GLU A 121 6.72 -11.65 7.36
N ILE A 122 6.38 -12.82 6.82
CA ILE A 122 5.00 -13.30 6.79
C ILE A 122 4.50 -13.64 8.20
N ASP A 123 5.31 -14.29 9.03
CA ASP A 123 4.95 -14.58 10.44
C ASP A 123 4.72 -13.28 11.22
N ALA A 124 5.56 -12.27 10.99
CA ALA A 124 5.46 -10.96 11.61
C ALA A 124 4.18 -10.17 11.24
N LEU A 125 3.47 -10.52 10.14
CA LEU A 125 2.16 -9.93 9.82
C LEU A 125 1.12 -10.15 10.92
N TYR A 126 1.29 -11.17 11.76
CA TYR A 126 0.44 -11.33 12.96
C TYR A 126 0.58 -10.13 13.91
N ASN A 127 1.82 -9.68 14.16
CA ASN A 127 2.06 -8.51 15.01
C ASN A 127 1.49 -7.24 14.37
N VAL A 128 1.64 -7.10 13.05
CA VAL A 128 1.03 -5.99 12.29
C VAL A 128 -0.49 -5.98 12.43
N TYR A 129 -1.14 -7.15 12.32
CA TYR A 129 -2.58 -7.27 12.54
C TYR A 129 -2.98 -6.81 13.95
N THR A 130 -2.26 -7.26 14.99
CA THR A 130 -2.57 -6.84 16.37
C THR A 130 -2.38 -5.34 16.57
N ASP A 131 -1.36 -4.73 15.95
CA ASP A 131 -1.15 -3.28 15.97
C ASP A 131 -2.31 -2.52 15.31
N VAL A 132 -2.75 -2.96 14.13
CA VAL A 132 -3.91 -2.37 13.42
C VAL A 132 -5.17 -2.41 14.28
N VAL A 133 -5.48 -3.57 14.88
CA VAL A 133 -6.64 -3.76 15.77
C VAL A 133 -6.55 -2.80 16.96
N ASN A 134 -5.38 -2.71 17.60
CA ASN A 134 -5.17 -1.82 18.75
C ASN A 134 -5.29 -0.33 18.37
N LYS A 135 -4.74 0.06 17.22
CA LYS A 135 -4.69 1.45 16.77
C LYS A 135 -6.06 1.99 16.33
N TRP A 136 -6.82 1.19 15.60
CA TRP A 136 -8.07 1.63 14.97
C TRP A 136 -9.33 0.97 15.52
N ALA A 137 -9.21 0.14 16.56
CA ALA A 137 -10.32 -0.57 17.20
C ALA A 137 -11.20 -1.34 16.19
N THR A 138 -10.58 -1.84 15.11
CA THR A 138 -11.27 -2.65 14.10
C THR A 138 -11.35 -4.09 14.58
N ASN A 139 -12.49 -4.49 15.15
CA ASN A 139 -12.83 -5.88 15.48
C ASN A 139 -13.97 -6.37 14.58
#